data_AF-A0A2E7CYY2-F1
#
_entry.id   AF-A0A2E7CYY2-F1
#
_cell.length_a   1.000
_cell.length_b   1.000
_cell.length_c   1.000
_cell.angle_alpha   90.00
_cell.angle_beta   90.00
_cell.angle_gamma   90.00
#
_symmetry.space_group_name_H-M   'P 1'
#
loop_
_entity.id
_entity.type
_entity.pdbx_description
1 polymer ?
#
loop_
_entity_poly.entity_id
_entity_poly.type
_entity_poly.pdbx_seq_one_letter_code
_entity_poly.pdbx_strand_id
1 'polypeptide(L)' 'MNDFLGETKSETAMAKSRADLLRFIEHWEEVDSYPVIEYFSLQTANELAVEGLLEVVEAPDGMDVYRITEVGRAAVTELS' A
#
# COMPACT_ATOMS: atom_id res chain seq x y z
N MET A 1 9.05 -29.64 15.76
CA MET A 1 8.03 -28.66 16.20
C MET A 1 8.78 -27.44 16.71
N ASN A 2 8.83 -26.36 15.92
CA ASN A 2 9.10 -24.98 16.35
C ASN A 2 8.93 -24.06 15.13
N ASP A 3 7.68 -23.68 14.85
CA ASP A 3 7.25 -22.79 13.74
C ASP A 3 7.14 -21.31 14.16
N PHE A 4 7.33 -20.98 15.44
CA PHE A 4 6.92 -19.69 16.01
C PHE A 4 7.76 -18.46 15.60
N LEU A 5 9.01 -18.63 15.15
CA LEU A 5 9.94 -17.52 14.84
C LEU A 5 9.94 -17.08 13.36
N GLY A 6 9.29 -17.85 12.47
CA GLY A 6 9.21 -17.55 11.04
C GLY A 6 8.07 -16.58 10.70
N GLU A 7 6.91 -16.77 11.32
CA GLU A 7 5.69 -15.98 11.05
C GLU A 7 5.85 -14.51 11.46
N THR A 8 6.38 -14.24 12.65
CA THR A 8 6.49 -12.87 13.21
C THR A 8 7.35 -11.91 12.37
N LYS A 9 8.39 -12.41 11.70
CA LYS A 9 9.22 -11.59 10.79
C LYS A 9 8.49 -11.25 9.50
N SER A 10 7.69 -12.18 8.99
CA SER A 10 6.91 -12.01 7.77
C SER A 10 5.79 -10.99 7.98
N GLU A 11 5.07 -11.09 9.10
CA GLU A 11 3.99 -10.15 9.46
C GLU A 11 4.53 -8.73 9.67
N THR A 12 5.66 -8.58 10.35
CA THR A 12 6.29 -7.27 10.57
C THR A 12 6.77 -6.63 9.26
N ALA A 13 7.33 -7.43 8.35
CA ALA A 13 7.76 -6.96 7.04
C ALA A 13 6.57 -6.54 6.16
N MET A 14 5.47 -7.29 6.20
CA MET A 14 4.23 -6.96 5.51
C MET A 14 3.61 -5.67 6.04
N ALA A 15 3.50 -5.53 7.37
CA ALA A 15 2.98 -4.31 8.00
C ALA A 15 3.84 -3.08 7.65
N LYS A 16 5.17 -3.23 7.63
CA LYS A 16 6.09 -2.18 7.20
C LYS A 16 5.88 -1.80 5.73
N SER A 17 5.81 -2.78 4.83
CA SER A 17 5.61 -2.55 3.40
C SER A 17 4.30 -1.81 3.11
N ARG A 18 3.23 -2.13 3.85
CA ARG A 18 1.94 -1.44 3.76
C ARG A 18 2.03 0.03 4.19
N ALA A 19 2.66 0.29 5.34
CA ALA A 19 2.88 1.65 5.83
C ALA A 19 3.75 2.47 4.86
N ASP A 20 4.81 1.87 4.31
CA ASP A 20 5.70 2.53 3.37
C ASP A 20 4.99 2.85 2.04
N LEU A 21 4.11 1.97 1.56
CA LEU A 21 3.29 2.23 0.36
C LEU A 21 2.29 3.37 0.58
N LEU A 22 1.60 3.41 1.73
CA LEU A 22 0.68 4.51 2.03
C LEU A 22 1.40 5.85 2.09
N ARG A 23 2.57 5.92 2.76
CA ARG A 23 3.41 7.14 2.80
C ARG A 23 3.91 7.53 1.43
N PHE A 24 4.27 6.55 0.61
CA PHE A 24 4.73 6.81 -0.75
C PHE A 24 3.63 7.46 -1.59
N ILE A 25 2.42 6.90 -1.61
CA ILE A 25 1.31 7.47 -2.36
C ILE A 25 0.85 8.81 -1.78
N GLU A 26 0.86 8.98 -0.46
CA GLU A 26 0.57 10.26 0.19
C GLU A 26 1.51 11.37 -0.28
N HIS A 27 2.80 11.06 -0.41
CA HIS A 27 3.80 12.04 -0.82
C HIS A 27 3.59 12.56 -2.26
N TRP A 28 3.11 11.70 -3.16
CA TRP A 28 2.91 12.02 -4.58
C TRP A 28 1.46 12.37 -4.94
N GLU A 29 0.53 12.28 -3.98
CA GLU A 29 -0.92 12.43 -4.13
C GLU A 29 -1.60 11.33 -4.97
N GLU A 30 -1.01 10.99 -6.11
CA GLU A 30 -1.40 9.90 -6.99
C GLU A 30 -0.19 9.21 -7.62
N VAL A 31 -0.26 7.89 -7.81
CA VAL A 31 0.84 7.08 -8.36
C VAL A 31 0.26 6.07 -9.34
N ASP A 32 0.78 6.01 -10.56
CA ASP A 32 0.42 4.93 -11.49
C ASP A 32 0.95 3.56 -11.04
N SER A 33 0.48 2.50 -11.68
CA SER A 33 0.82 1.13 -11.29
C SER A 33 2.32 0.79 -11.43
N TYR A 34 3.10 1.54 -12.20
CA TYR A 34 4.49 1.18 -12.51
C TYR A 34 5.42 1.32 -11.28
N PRO A 35 5.51 2.46 -10.58
CA PRO A 35 6.27 2.56 -9.33
C PRO A 35 5.78 1.61 -8.24
N VAL A 36 4.48 1.29 -8.22
CA VAL A 36 3.90 0.32 -7.27
C VAL A 36 4.44 -1.09 -7.55
N ILE A 37 4.57 -1.48 -8.82
CA ILE A 37 5.17 -2.76 -9.23
C ILE A 37 6.68 -2.77 -8.97
N GLU A 38 7.37 -1.66 -9.24
CA GLU A 38 8.83 -1.58 -9.16
C GLU A 38 9.34 -1.64 -7.71
N TYR A 39 8.68 -0.91 -6.81
CA TYR A 39 9.18 -0.72 -5.44
C TYR A 39 8.36 -1.45 -4.37
N PHE A 40 7.13 -1.86 -4.71
CA PHE A 40 6.20 -2.49 -3.78
C PHE A 40 5.58 -3.74 -4.40
N SER A 41 4.35 -4.09 -3.98
CA SER A 41 3.58 -5.21 -4.51
C SER A 41 2.20 -4.72 -4.90
N LEU A 42 1.76 -5.05 -6.12
CA LEU A 42 0.39 -4.82 -6.57
C LEU A 42 -0.63 -5.49 -5.65
N GLN A 43 -0.30 -6.65 -5.08
CA GLN A 43 -1.19 -7.31 -4.13
C GLN A 43 -1.42 -6.42 -2.91
N THR A 44 -0.36 -5.86 -2.34
CA THR A 44 -0.44 -4.97 -1.18
C THR A 44 -1.25 -3.71 -1.50
N ALA A 45 -1.05 -3.11 -2.68
CA ALA A 45 -1.81 -1.94 -3.10
C ALA A 45 -3.30 -2.25 -3.26
N ASN A 46 -3.64 -3.38 -3.86
CA ASN A 46 -5.02 -3.84 -4.01
C ASN A 46 -5.68 -4.17 -2.67
N GLU A 47 -4.95 -4.79 -1.73
CA GLU A 47 -5.45 -5.02 -0.37
C GLU A 47 -5.80 -3.70 0.34
N LEU A 48 -4.90 -2.70 0.27
CA LEU A 48 -5.15 -1.37 0.82
C LEU A 48 -6.33 -0.66 0.13
N ALA A 49 -6.53 -0.88 -1.18
CA ALA A 49 -7.69 -0.37 -1.90
C ALA A 49 -9.00 -1.04 -1.47
N VAL A 50 -9.00 -2.36 -1.29
CA VAL A 50 -10.16 -3.12 -0.75
C VAL A 50 -10.52 -2.66 0.66
N GLU A 51 -9.52 -2.30 1.47
CA GLU A 51 -9.70 -1.74 2.81
C GLU A 51 -10.15 -0.26 2.81
N GLY A 52 -10.23 0.37 1.63
CA GLY A 52 -10.65 1.78 1.48
C GLY A 52 -9.57 2.79 1.86
N LEU A 53 -8.33 2.37 2.04
CA LEU A 53 -7.19 3.25 2.31
C LEU A 53 -6.63 3.87 1.02
N LEU A 54 -6.79 3.17 -0.10
CA LEU A 54 -6.49 3.66 -1.44
C LEU A 54 -7.74 3.65 -2.32
N GLU A 55 -7.77 4.54 -3.29
CA GLU A 55 -8.69 4.52 -4.43
C GLU A 55 -7.90 4.13 -5.68
N VAL A 56 -8.48 3.29 -6.54
CA VAL A 56 -7.88 2.90 -7.82
C VAL A 56 -8.74 3.45 -8.95
N VAL A 57 -8.12 4.20 -9.85
CA VAL A 57 -8.76 4.78 -11.02
C VAL A 57 -8.01 4.34 -12.27
N GLU A 58 -8.73 3.80 -13.25
CA GLU A 58 -8.15 3.46 -14.55
C GLU A 58 -7.91 4.75 -15.33
N ALA A 59 -6.65 5.01 -15.69
CA ALA A 59 -6.26 6.11 -16.56
C ALA A 59 -6.64 5.83 -18.03
N PRO A 60 -6.72 6.86 -18.90
CA PRO A 60 -7.13 6.69 -20.30
C PRO A 60 -6.24 5.76 -21.14
N ASP A 61 -5.00 5.53 -20.70
CA ASP A 61 -4.05 4.61 -21.31
C ASP A 61 -4.18 3.16 -20.80
N GLY A 62 -5.14 2.91 -19.91
CA GLY A 62 -5.43 1.62 -19.30
C GLY A 62 -4.54 1.30 -18.09
N MET A 63 -3.76 2.25 -17.58
CA MET A 63 -2.98 2.05 -16.36
C MET A 63 -3.81 2.36 -15.12
N ASP A 64 -3.71 1.50 -14.10
CA ASP A 64 -4.26 1.78 -12.78
C ASP A 64 -3.47 2.90 -12.11
N VAL A 65 -4.17 3.88 -11.55
CA VAL A 65 -3.63 4.96 -10.74
C VAL A 65 -4.19 4.86 -9.32
N TYR A 66 -3.30 4.81 -8.36
CA TYR A 66 -3.58 4.69 -6.93
C TYR A 66 -3.55 6.06 -6.27
N ARG A 67 -4.59 6.39 -5.51
CA ARG A 67 -4.72 7.64 -4.74
C ARG A 67 -4.96 7.34 -3.29
N ILE A 68 -4.40 8.14 -2.39
CA ILE A 68 -4.67 7.97 -0.96
C ILE A 68 -6.04 8.58 -0.60
N THR A 69 -6.86 7.82 0.11
CA THR A 69 -8.16 8.31 0.61
C THR A 69 -7.98 9.13 1.89
N GLU A 70 -9.05 9.77 2.36
CA GLU A 70 -9.05 10.40 3.68
C GLU A 70 -8.78 9.39 4.81
N VAL A 71 -9.32 8.17 4.69
CA VAL A 71 -9.08 7.08 5.65
C VAL A 71 -7.61 6.63 5.59
N GLY A 72 -7.04 6.51 4.38
CA GLY A 72 -5.62 6.22 4.19
C GLY A 72 -4.70 7.25 4.85
N ARG A 73 -4.97 8.55 4.67
CA ARG A 73 -4.20 9.63 5.31
C ARG A 73 -4.29 9.61 6.83
N ALA A 74 -5.48 9.34 7.37
CA ALA A 74 -5.65 9.18 8.81
C ALA A 74 -4.80 8.01 9.33
N ALA A 75 -4.81 6.86 8.63
CA ALA A 75 -3.99 5.71 8.99
C ALA A 75 -2.48 6.03 8.98
N VAL A 76 -1.98 6.80 8.00
CA VAL A 76 -0.57 7.23 7.98
C VAL A 76 -0.22 8.08 9.20
N THR A 77 -1.10 8.98 9.61
CA THR A 77 -0.91 9.85 10.77
C THR A 77 -0.83 9.04 12.07
N GLU A 78 -1.65 8.01 12.23
CA GLU A 78 -1.66 7.15 13.42
C GLU A 78 -0.43 6.22 13.52
N LEU A 79 0.30 6.01 12.42
CA LEU A 79 1.53 5.20 12.35
C LEU A 79 2.81 5.96 12.72
N SER A 80 2.69 7.23 13.12
CA SER A 80 3.80 8.12 13.54
C SER A 80 3.90 8.23 15.06
#